data_AF-I2CQH9-F1
#
_entry.id   AF-I2CQH9-F1
#
_cell.length_a   1.000
_cell.length_b   1.000
_cell.length_c   1.000
_cell.angle_alpha   90.00
_cell.angle_beta   90.00
_cell.angle_gamma   90.00
#
_symmetry.space_group_name_H-M   'P 1'
#
loop_
_entity.id
_entity.type
_entity.pdbx_description
1 polymer ?
#
loop_
_entity_poly.entity_id
_entity_poly.type
_entity_poly.pdbx_seq_one_letter_code
_entity_poly.pdbx_strand_id
1 'polypeptide(L)'
;MRCLTKLQVDPEPSIRTNTTIFLGRIAAQLKGGSHARVLLPPFLKACRDPFPHARLAGLKAAAACITYFDPQSMATKVLPVVASR
;
A
#
# COMPACT_ATOMS: atom_id res chain seq x y z
N MET A 1 -5.19 -9.13 9.39
CA MET A 1 -4.76 -8.97 7.98
C MET A 1 -5.71 -9.60 6.95
N ARG A 2 -6.20 -10.84 7.12
CA ARG A 2 -7.10 -11.50 6.14
C ARG A 2 -8.39 -10.72 5.80
N CYS A 3 -8.95 -9.95 6.73
CA CYS A 3 -10.12 -9.12 6.44
C CYS A 3 -9.77 -7.88 5.61
N LEU A 4 -8.62 -7.24 5.88
CA LEU A 4 -8.16 -6.05 5.16
C LEU A 4 -7.84 -6.36 3.70
N THR A 5 -7.30 -7.54 3.41
CA THR A 5 -7.08 -7.99 2.03
C THR A 5 -8.36 -8.16 1.23
N LYS A 6 -9.49 -8.47 1.88
CA LYS A 6 -10.81 -8.52 1.24
C LYS A 6 -11.34 -7.11 0.96
N LEU A 7 -11.21 -6.19 1.92
CA LEU A 7 -11.63 -4.80 1.75
C LEU A 7 -10.81 -4.04 0.70
N GLN A 8 -9.60 -4.51 0.38
CA GLN A 8 -8.78 -3.90 -0.65
C GLN A 8 -9.21 -4.23 -2.09
N VAL A 9 -10.13 -5.17 -2.26
CA VAL A 9 -10.76 -5.52 -3.55
C VAL A 9 -12.27 -5.27 -3.52
N ASP A 10 -12.73 -4.45 -2.57
CA ASP A 10 -14.13 -4.10 -2.41
C ASP A 10 -14.66 -3.37 -3.66
N PRO A 11 -15.90 -3.62 -4.11
CA PRO A 11 -16.50 -2.90 -5.23
C PRO A 11 -16.49 -1.39 -5.03
N GLU A 12 -16.65 -0.93 -3.79
CA GLU A 12 -16.78 0.47 -3.45
C GLU A 12 -15.39 1.16 -3.39
N PRO A 13 -15.11 2.17 -4.26
CA PRO A 13 -13.80 2.82 -4.31
C PRO A 13 -13.39 3.51 -3.01
N SER A 14 -14.37 4.03 -2.26
CA SER A 14 -14.12 4.69 -0.98
C SER A 14 -13.61 3.70 0.09
N ILE A 15 -14.14 2.47 0.12
CA ILE A 15 -13.69 1.41 1.04
C ILE A 15 -12.25 0.99 0.72
N ARG A 16 -11.92 0.78 -0.56
CA ARG A 16 -10.54 0.45 -0.99
C ARG A 16 -9.53 1.54 -0.60
N THR A 17 -9.92 2.80 -0.79
CA THR A 17 -9.13 3.97 -0.42
C THR A 17 -8.88 4.02 1.09
N ASN A 18 -9.94 3.92 1.90
CA ASN A 18 -9.86 3.95 3.36
C ASN A 18 -9.04 2.78 3.91
N THR A 19 -9.19 1.59 3.35
CA THR A 19 -8.40 0.40 3.71
C THR A 19 -6.90 0.65 3.51
N THR A 20 -6.53 1.29 2.41
CA THR A 20 -5.13 1.60 2.10
C THR A 20 -4.54 2.62 3.08
N ILE A 21 -5.31 3.66 3.43
CA ILE A 21 -4.91 4.65 4.44
C ILE A 21 -4.75 3.99 5.81
N PHE A 22 -5.71 3.14 6.18
CA PHE A 22 -5.69 2.41 7.44
C PHE A 22 -4.46 1.51 7.56
N LEU A 23 -4.10 0.79 6.49
CA LEU A 23 -2.89 -0.03 6.43
C LEU A 23 -1.61 0.78 6.68
N GLY A 24 -1.52 2.00 6.14
CA GLY A 24 -0.40 2.90 6.42
C GLY A 24 -0.35 3.34 7.89
N ARG A 25 -1.49 3.60 8.53
CA ARG A 25 -1.56 4.02 9.94
C ARG A 25 -1.16 2.92 10.92
N ILE A 26 -1.55 1.68 10.65
CA ILE A 26 -1.18 0.54 11.51
C ILE A 26 0.24 0.03 11.27
N ALA A 27 0.96 0.57 10.27
CA ALA A 27 2.32 0.15 9.95
C ALA A 27 3.25 0.26 11.16
N ALA A 28 3.17 1.36 11.91
CA ALA A 28 3.95 1.57 13.13
C ALA A 28 3.60 0.60 14.27
N GLN A 29 2.40 0.01 14.25
CA GLN A 29 1.93 -0.93 15.27
C GLN A 29 2.26 -2.40 14.94
N LEU A 30 2.70 -2.68 13.71
CA LEU A 30 3.13 -4.02 13.32
C LEU A 30 4.46 -4.33 14.02
N LYS A 31 4.49 -5.40 14.80
CA LYS A 31 5.72 -5.90 15.42
C LYS A 31 6.34 -7.01 14.57
N GLY A 32 7.66 -7.01 14.42
CA GLY A 32 8.43 -7.99 13.65
C GLY A 32 8.80 -7.51 12.23
N GLY A 33 9.93 -8.00 11.69
CA GLY A 33 10.51 -7.63 10.39
C GLY A 33 9.69 -8.01 9.14
N SER A 34 8.37 -8.10 9.26
CA SER A 34 7.43 -8.55 8.23
C SER A 34 6.76 -7.38 7.50
N HIS A 35 7.13 -6.13 7.79
CA HIS A 35 6.49 -4.93 7.24
C HIS A 35 6.50 -4.91 5.71
N ALA A 36 7.67 -5.14 5.11
CA ALA A 36 7.82 -5.21 3.66
C ALA A 36 6.98 -6.36 3.04
N ARG A 37 6.85 -7.50 3.72
CA ARG A 37 6.07 -8.64 3.21
C ARG A 37 4.56 -8.36 3.25
N VAL A 38 4.10 -7.64 4.27
CA VAL A 38 2.66 -7.46 4.53
C VAL A 38 2.12 -6.17 3.92
N LEU A 39 2.86 -5.06 3.96
CA LEU A 39 2.39 -3.73 3.56
C LEU A 39 2.71 -3.39 2.10
N LEU A 40 3.80 -3.90 1.56
CA LEU A 40 4.24 -3.58 0.19
C LEU A 40 3.23 -4.07 -0.87
N PRO A 41 2.75 -5.34 -0.86
CA PRO A 41 1.81 -5.81 -1.88
C PRO A 41 0.48 -5.02 -1.90
N PRO A 42 -0.14 -4.71 -0.74
CA PRO A 42 -1.30 -3.83 -0.68
C PRO A 42 -1.06 -2.45 -1.31
N PHE A 43 0.06 -1.78 -1.00
CA PHE A 43 0.32 -0.45 -1.54
C PHE A 43 0.52 -0.48 -3.05
N LEU A 44 1.28 -1.46 -3.57
CA LEU A 44 1.46 -1.64 -5.01
C LEU A 44 0.15 -1.90 -5.74
N LYS A 45 -0.76 -2.68 -5.13
CA LYS A 45 -2.11 -2.90 -5.67
C LYS A 45 -2.91 -1.61 -5.70
N ALA A 46 -2.92 -0.83 -4.62
CA ALA A 46 -3.61 0.45 -4.55
C ALA A 46 -3.09 1.47 -5.59
N CYS A 47 -1.78 1.51 -5.85
CA CYS A 47 -1.20 2.36 -6.89
C CYS A 47 -1.68 2.03 -8.30
N ARG A 48 -2.22 0.82 -8.54
CA ARG A 48 -2.79 0.39 -9.82
C ARG A 48 -4.32 0.51 -9.88
N ASP A 49 -4.96 1.02 -8.83
CA ASP A 49 -6.42 1.11 -8.76
C ASP A 49 -7.00 1.99 -9.91
N PRO A 50 -8.15 1.63 -10.49
CA PRO A 50 -8.82 2.49 -11.48
C PRO A 50 -9.18 3.86 -10.90
N PHE A 51 -9.48 3.94 -9.60
CA PHE A 51 -9.87 5.18 -8.94
C PHE A 51 -8.64 6.03 -8.56
N PRO A 52 -8.53 7.29 -9.02
CA PRO A 52 -7.37 8.14 -8.77
C PRO A 52 -7.09 8.41 -7.31
N HIS A 53 -8.12 8.59 -6.48
CA HIS A 53 -7.92 8.83 -5.04
C HIS A 53 -7.36 7.60 -4.31
N ALA A 54 -7.75 6.39 -4.74
CA ALA A 54 -7.15 5.15 -4.22
C ALA A 54 -5.66 5.04 -4.58
N ARG A 55 -5.28 5.42 -5.81
CA ARG A 55 -3.86 5.48 -6.21
C ARG A 55 -3.06 6.47 -5.38
N LEU A 56 -3.60 7.68 -5.19
CA LEU A 56 -2.96 8.71 -4.38
C LEU A 56 -2.78 8.25 -2.93
N ALA A 57 -3.79 7.57 -2.36
CA ALA A 57 -3.71 6.99 -1.03
C ALA A 57 -2.62 5.90 -0.95
N GLY A 58 -2.51 5.04 -1.97
CA GLY A 58 -1.45 4.04 -2.08
C GLY A 58 -0.05 4.67 -2.05
N LEU A 59 0.16 5.71 -2.84
CA LEU A 59 1.44 6.44 -2.88
C LEU A 59 1.76 7.11 -1.54
N LYS A 60 0.79 7.83 -0.95
CA LYS A 60 0.96 8.49 0.35
C LYS A 60 1.27 7.49 1.47
N ALA A 61 0.58 6.35 1.49
CA ALA A 61 0.82 5.30 2.47
C ALA A 61 2.19 4.64 2.29
N ALA A 62 2.61 4.38 1.04
CA ALA A 62 3.95 3.86 0.74
C ALA A 62 5.06 4.84 1.16
N ALA A 63 4.88 6.14 0.90
CA ALA A 63 5.83 7.19 1.31
C ALA A 63 5.93 7.30 2.84
N ALA A 64 4.80 7.24 3.55
CA ALA A 64 4.78 7.24 5.01
C ALA A 64 5.47 6.01 5.63
N CYS A 65 5.51 4.89 4.90
CA CYS A 65 6.11 3.63 5.35
C CYS A 65 7.52 3.38 4.79
N ILE A 66 8.15 4.37 4.15
CA ILE A 66 9.40 4.19 3.40
C ILE A 66 10.56 3.68 4.26
N THR A 67 10.57 4.03 5.55
CA THR A 67 11.58 3.60 6.53
C THR A 67 11.53 2.10 6.85
N TYR A 68 10.40 1.44 6.55
CA TYR A 68 10.21 0.00 6.78
C TYR A 68 10.55 -0.85 5.56
N PHE A 69 10.93 -0.22 4.44
CA PHE A 69 11.21 -0.89 3.18
C PHE A 69 12.68 -0.78 2.83
N ASP A 70 13.24 -1.89 2.35
CA ASP A 70 14.60 -1.93 1.84
C ASP A 70 14.72 -1.11 0.53
N PRO A 71 15.76 -0.28 0.37
CA PRO A 71 15.94 0.55 -0.82
C PRO A 71 15.92 -0.24 -2.14
N GLN A 72 16.45 -1.47 -2.14
CA GLN A 72 16.47 -2.32 -3.33
C GLN A 72 15.05 -2.78 -3.70
N SER A 73 14.23 -3.08 -2.69
CA SER A 73 12.80 -3.41 -2.90
C SER A 73 12.00 -2.21 -3.40
N MET A 74 12.32 -1.00 -2.94
CA MET A 74 11.69 0.23 -3.43
C MET A 74 12.01 0.49 -4.90
N ALA A 75 13.29 0.40 -5.28
CA ALA A 75 13.73 0.61 -6.66
C ALA A 75 13.16 -0.43 -7.64
N THR A 76 13.09 -1.70 -7.23
CA THR A 76 12.69 -2.80 -8.13
C THR A 76 11.18 -3.03 -8.19
N LYS A 77 10.42 -2.74 -7.11
CA LYS A 77 8.99 -3.08 -7.03
C LYS A 77 8.09 -1.85 -7.01
N VAL A 78 8.49 -0.79 -6.32
CA VAL A 78 7.66 0.42 -6.15
C VAL A 78 7.87 1.38 -7.30
N LEU A 79 9.12 1.67 -7.65
CA LEU A 79 9.45 2.63 -8.70
C LEU A 79 8.77 2.31 -10.04
N PRO A 80 8.74 1.06 -10.55
CA PRO A 80 8.06 0.75 -11.80
C PRO A 80 6.56 0.98 -11.73
N VAL A 81 5.94 0.80 -10.56
CA VAL A 81 4.49 0.99 -10.41
C VAL A 81 4.10 2.47 -10.37
N VAL A 82 4.98 3.32 -9.85
CA VAL A 82 4.75 4.77 -9.79
C VAL A 82 5.14 5.46 -11.10
N ALA A 83 6.22 5.01 -11.76
CA ALA A 83 6.77 5.64 -12.96
C ALA A 83 6.21 5.09 -14.29
N SER A 84 5.59 3.90 -14.31
CA SER A 84 5.07 3.29 -15.54
C SER A 84 3.71 3.87 -15.99
N ARG A 85 3.49 5.18 -15.83
CA ARG A 85 2.34 5.87 -16.40
C ARG A 85 2.73 7.21 -17.01
#